data_AF-F1VZH6-F1
#
_entry.id   AF-F1VZH6-F1
#
_cell.length_a   1.000
_cell.length_b   1.000
_cell.length_c   1.000
_cell.angle_alpha   90.00
_cell.angle_beta   90.00
_cell.angle_gamma   90.00
#
_symmetry.space_group_name_H-M   'P 1'
#
loop_
_entity.id
_entity.type
_entity.pdbx_description
1 polymer ?
#
loop_
_entity_poly.entity_id
_entity_poly.type
_entity_poly.pdbx_seq_one_letter_code
_entity_poly.pdbx_strand_id
1 'polypeptide(L)'
;MSQLWQARFFTTVNHLRDLPTTQVPEIAFAGRSNAGKSTAINILCNQKKLAFASKTPGRTQHINYFSIGGAQINQHRKDVTKVDEIRALLGRFTWLWIR
;
A
#
# COMPACT_ATOMS: atom_id res chain seq x y z
N MET A 1 8.94 17.46 8.27
CA MET A 1 7.49 17.19 8.18
C MET A 1 7.28 15.77 7.66
N SER A 2 6.27 15.04 8.18
CA SER A 2 5.95 13.68 7.71
C SER A 2 5.58 13.69 6.23
N GLN A 3 6.01 12.67 5.47
CA GLN A 3 5.68 12.49 4.05
C GLN A 3 4.56 11.47 3.83
N LEU A 4 4.08 10.81 4.90
CA LEU A 4 3.09 9.73 4.83
C LEU A 4 1.75 10.18 4.22
N TRP A 5 1.41 11.46 4.36
CA TRP A 5 0.17 12.02 3.82
C TRP A 5 0.14 12.03 2.28
N GLN A 6 1.29 11.91 1.63
CA GLN A 6 1.43 11.83 0.18
C GLN A 6 1.16 10.43 -0.36
N ALA A 7 0.86 9.44 0.51
CA ALA A 7 0.78 8.06 0.09
C ALA A 7 -0.28 7.80 -1.00
N ARG A 8 0.01 6.92 -1.94
CA ARG A 8 -0.90 6.51 -3.02
C ARG A 8 -0.86 5.00 -3.22
N PHE A 9 -1.95 4.44 -3.72
CA PHE A 9 -1.95 3.06 -4.18
C PHE A 9 -0.95 2.92 -5.33
N PHE A 10 -0.06 1.94 -5.24
CA PHE A 10 0.98 1.69 -6.22
C PHE A 10 0.63 0.45 -7.07
N THR A 11 0.50 -0.72 -6.44
CA THR A 11 0.13 -1.95 -7.15
C THR A 11 -0.42 -3.02 -6.20
N THR A 12 -1.04 -4.05 -6.76
CA THR A 12 -1.41 -5.28 -6.06
C THR A 12 -0.62 -6.45 -6.62
N VAL A 13 -0.01 -7.22 -5.74
CA VAL A 13 0.84 -8.36 -6.07
C VAL A 13 0.21 -9.65 -5.55
N ASN A 14 0.21 -10.69 -6.39
CA ASN A 14 -0.39 -12.00 -6.10
C ASN A 14 0.66 -13.11 -6.04
N HIS A 15 1.79 -12.94 -6.73
CA HIS A 15 2.89 -13.90 -6.75
C HIS A 15 4.20 -13.19 -6.37
N LEU A 16 5.10 -13.92 -5.71
CA LEU A 16 6.41 -13.40 -5.28
C LEU A 16 7.23 -12.83 -6.46
N ARG A 17 7.12 -13.43 -7.65
CA ARG A 17 7.80 -12.95 -8.86
C ARG A 17 7.32 -11.59 -9.36
N ASP A 18 6.11 -11.18 -8.95
CA ASP A 18 5.49 -9.92 -9.36
C ASP A 18 5.73 -8.81 -8.31
N LEU A 19 6.60 -9.05 -7.31
CA LEU A 19 6.98 -8.03 -6.34
C LEU A 19 7.67 -6.85 -7.05
N PRO A 20 7.45 -5.61 -6.60
CA PRO A 20 8.15 -4.46 -7.14
C PRO A 20 9.66 -4.62 -6.99
N THR A 21 10.41 -4.34 -8.06
CA THR A 21 11.89 -4.35 -8.03
C THR A 21 12.45 -3.00 -7.59
N THR A 22 11.68 -2.19 -6.86
CA THR A 22 12.09 -0.87 -6.39
C THR A 22 13.15 -0.99 -5.31
N GLN A 23 14.20 -0.18 -5.37
CA GLN A 23 15.30 -0.18 -4.39
C GLN A 23 15.03 0.71 -3.16
N VAL A 24 13.77 1.09 -2.94
CA VAL A 24 13.36 1.97 -1.85
C VAL A 24 13.03 1.14 -0.61
N PRO A 25 13.18 1.69 0.61
CA PRO A 25 12.79 0.97 1.82
C PRO A 25 11.29 0.63 1.83
N GLU A 26 10.96 -0.58 2.30
CA GLU A 26 9.58 -1.07 2.43
C GLU A 26 9.19 -1.31 3.90
N ILE A 27 7.96 -0.94 4.27
CA ILE A 27 7.38 -1.24 5.59
C ILE A 27 6.18 -2.16 5.41
N ALA A 28 6.26 -3.35 6.01
CA ALA A 28 5.22 -4.37 5.96
C ALA A 28 4.19 -4.23 7.10
N PHE A 29 2.91 -4.18 6.76
CA PHE A 29 1.78 -4.28 7.69
C PHE A 29 1.23 -5.71 7.67
N ALA A 30 1.49 -6.45 8.75
CA ALA A 30 1.00 -7.81 8.98
C ALA A 30 0.04 -7.85 10.17
N GLY A 31 -0.87 -8.84 10.19
CA GLY A 31 -1.86 -9.00 11.27
C GLY A 31 -3.14 -9.69 10.82
N ARG A 32 -3.92 -10.22 11.78
CA ARG A 32 -5.15 -11.02 11.52
C ARG A 32 -6.24 -10.24 10.80
N SER A 33 -6.53 -9.02 11.25
CA SER A 33 -7.66 -8.23 10.74
C SER A 33 -7.25 -7.35 9.56
N ASN A 34 -7.88 -7.51 8.40
CA ASN A 34 -7.70 -6.59 7.26
C ASN A 34 -8.28 -5.21 7.56
N ALA A 35 -9.35 -5.14 8.37
CA ALA A 35 -9.92 -3.88 8.83
C ALA A 35 -8.90 -3.10 9.67
N GLY A 36 -8.30 -3.73 10.69
CA GLY A 36 -7.31 -3.08 11.55
C GLY A 36 -6.10 -2.54 10.79
N LYS A 37 -5.52 -3.35 9.89
CA LYS A 37 -4.38 -2.92 9.05
C LYS A 37 -4.73 -1.74 8.14
N SER A 38 -5.90 -1.80 7.51
CA SER A 38 -6.35 -0.73 6.60
C SER A 38 -6.62 0.56 7.35
N THR A 39 -7.24 0.47 8.53
CA THR A 39 -7.47 1.60 9.42
C THR A 39 -6.15 2.22 9.88
N ALA A 40 -5.16 1.42 10.29
CA ALA A 40 -3.85 1.91 10.69
C ALA A 40 -3.14 2.66 9.55
N ILE A 41 -3.11 2.09 8.34
CA ILE A 41 -2.53 2.74 7.15
C ILE A 41 -3.23 4.08 6.85
N ASN A 42 -4.57 4.09 6.87
CA ASN A 42 -5.35 5.30 6.63
C ASN A 42 -5.06 6.40 7.66
N ILE A 43 -4.94 6.05 8.95
CA ILE A 43 -4.62 7.00 10.02
C ILE A 43 -3.19 7.52 9.88
N LEU A 44 -2.19 6.65 9.70
CA LEU A 44 -0.78 7.03 9.54
C LEU A 44 -0.56 7.93 8.33
N CYS A 45 -1.29 7.68 7.24
CA CYS A 45 -1.24 8.47 6.02
C CYS A 45 -2.24 9.64 6.02
N ASN A 46 -2.97 9.90 7.10
CA ASN A 46 -4.01 10.95 7.17
C ASN A 46 -4.97 10.95 5.95
N GLN A 47 -5.41 9.76 5.51
CA GLN A 47 -6.26 9.57 4.34
C GLN A 47 -7.43 8.62 4.64
N LYS A 48 -8.66 9.00 4.27
CA LYS A 48 -9.87 8.21 4.57
C LYS A 48 -10.12 7.03 3.61
N LYS A 49 -9.53 7.04 2.42
CA LYS A 49 -9.86 6.12 1.31
C LYS A 49 -8.61 5.60 0.59
N LEU A 50 -7.51 5.40 1.32
CA LEU A 50 -6.25 4.86 0.77
C LEU A 50 -6.27 3.33 0.76
N ALA A 51 -6.42 2.72 1.94
CA ALA A 51 -6.50 1.28 2.12
C ALA A 51 -7.94 0.85 2.45
N PHE A 52 -8.48 -0.11 1.69
CA PHE A 52 -9.82 -0.64 1.90
C PHE A 52 -9.80 -2.03 2.50
N ALA A 53 -10.56 -2.26 3.56
CA ALA A 53 -10.80 -3.61 4.05
C ALA A 53 -11.59 -4.40 2.99
N SER A 54 -11.06 -5.53 2.49
CA SER A 54 -11.86 -6.40 1.63
C SER A 54 -12.99 -7.01 2.46
N LYS A 55 -14.24 -6.87 2.00
CA LYS A 55 -15.41 -7.42 2.68
C LYS A 55 -15.60 -8.91 2.42
N THR A 56 -15.09 -9.42 1.29
CA THR A 56 -15.25 -10.81 0.89
C THR A 56 -14.12 -11.67 1.50
N PRO A 57 -14.46 -12.66 2.34
CA PRO A 57 -13.52 -13.72 2.72
C PRO A 57 -13.25 -14.59 1.49
N GLY A 58 -11.99 -14.81 1.13
CA GLY A 58 -11.67 -15.60 -0.06
C GLY A 58 -10.17 -15.90 -0.16
N ARG A 59 -9.85 -17.09 -0.65
CA ARG A 59 -8.54 -17.78 -0.69
C ARG A 59 -7.34 -17.01 -1.24
N THR A 60 -7.51 -15.81 -1.79
CA THR A 60 -6.44 -15.11 -2.53
C THR A 60 -5.62 -14.22 -1.61
N GLN A 61 -4.31 -14.49 -1.53
CA GLN A 61 -3.34 -13.69 -0.80
C GLN A 61 -2.88 -12.55 -1.71
N HIS A 62 -3.21 -11.32 -1.33
CA HIS A 62 -2.82 -10.13 -2.08
C HIS A 62 -1.94 -9.23 -1.23
N ILE A 63 -0.80 -8.80 -1.74
CA ILE A 63 -0.02 -7.73 -1.13
C ILE A 63 -0.38 -6.44 -1.84
N ASN A 64 -0.89 -5.45 -1.11
CA ASN A 64 -1.16 -4.13 -1.68
C ASN A 64 -0.01 -3.20 -1.30
N TYR A 65 0.63 -2.60 -2.31
CA TYR A 65 1.69 -1.65 -2.13
C TYR A 65 1.16 -0.22 -2.24
N PHE A 66 1.64 0.65 -1.36
CA PHE A 66 1.38 2.08 -1.38
C PHE A 66 2.70 2.84 -1.43
N SER A 67 2.87 3.73 -2.41
CA SER A 67 4.06 4.56 -2.53
C SER A 67 3.99 5.77 -1.63
N ILE A 68 5.14 6.18 -1.08
CA ILE A 68 5.34 7.45 -0.37
C ILE A 68 6.29 8.31 -1.20
N GLY A 69 5.88 9.53 -1.50
CA GLY A 69 6.61 10.42 -2.42
C GLY A 69 6.35 10.06 -3.90
N GLY A 70 6.67 11.00 -4.80
CA GLY A 70 6.62 10.79 -6.25
C GLY A 70 5.25 10.74 -6.91
N ALA A 71 4.17 10.82 -6.12
CA ALA A 71 2.84 11.09 -6.63
C ALA A 71 2.51 12.55 -6.35
N GLN A 72 2.34 13.35 -7.41
CA GLN A 72 1.99 14.76 -7.25
C GLN A 72 0.69 14.89 -6.48
N ILE A 73 0.75 15.62 -5.36
CA ILE A 73 -0.43 16.05 -4.65
C ILE A 73 -1.00 17.20 -5.48
N ASN A 74 -2.16 16.97 -6.12
CA ASN A 74 -3.02 17.93 -6.83
C ASN A 74 -3.14 17.84 -8.37
N GLN A 75 -2.97 16.68 -8.99
CA GLN A 75 -3.58 16.45 -10.30
C GLN A 75 -4.05 15.00 -10.44
N HIS A 76 -4.81 14.72 -11.48
CA HIS A 76 -5.85 13.72 -11.55
C HIS A 76 -5.46 12.33 -11.01
N ARG A 77 -6.46 11.57 -10.51
CA ARG A 77 -6.36 10.17 -10.06
C ARG A 77 -5.74 9.19 -11.10
N LYS A 78 -5.41 9.66 -12.29
CA LYS A 78 -4.85 8.95 -13.45
C LYS A 78 -3.39 9.30 -13.75
N ASP A 79 -2.77 10.22 -13.00
CA ASP A 79 -1.38 10.59 -13.26
C ASP A 79 -0.46 9.40 -13.00
N VAL A 80 0.47 9.18 -13.93
CA VAL A 80 1.44 8.09 -13.86
C VAL A 80 2.29 8.27 -12.60
N THR A 81 2.39 7.22 -11.79
CA THR A 81 3.31 7.24 -10.65
C THR A 81 4.73 7.24 -11.20
N LYS A 82 5.48 8.31 -10.94
CA LYS A 82 6.89 8.38 -11.32
C LYS A 82 7.70 7.53 -10.34
N VAL A 83 8.10 6.36 -10.79
CA VAL A 83 8.79 5.35 -9.96
C VAL A 83 10.08 5.92 -9.36
N ASP A 84 10.80 6.76 -10.11
CA ASP A 84 12.06 7.37 -9.67
C ASP A 84 11.91 8.38 -8.52
N GLU A 85 10.70 8.90 -8.31
CA GLU A 85 10.41 9.84 -7.23
C GLU A 85 9.84 9.15 -5.97
N ILE A 86 9.61 7.82 -6.01
CA ILE A 86 9.18 7.04 -4.85
C ILE A 86 10.32 7.05 -3.83
N ARG A 87 9.98 7.30 -2.56
CA ARG A 87 10.93 7.34 -1.45
C ARG A 87 10.83 6.13 -0.54
N ALA A 88 9.64 5.54 -0.44
CA ALA A 88 9.38 4.34 0.34
C ALA A 88 8.10 3.65 -0.13
N LEU A 89 7.93 2.39 0.26
CA LEU A 89 6.72 1.61 0.04
C LEU A 89 6.11 1.14 1.36
N LEU A 90 4.78 1.12 1.43
CA LEU A 90 4.02 0.44 2.47
C LEU A 90 3.36 -0.80 1.88
N GLY A 91 3.70 -1.99 2.38
CA GLY A 91 3.11 -3.26 1.96
C GLY A 91 2.02 -3.71 2.92
N ARG A 92 0.80 -3.97 2.44
CA ARG A 92 -0.29 -4.53 3.25
C ARG A 92 -0.60 -5.96 2.82
N PHE A 93 -0.37 -6.91 3.73
CA PHE A 93 -0.64 -8.33 3.50
C PHE A 93 -2.12 -8.65 3.70
N THR A 94 -2.79 -9.07 2.64
CA THR A 94 -4.19 -9.48 2.69
C THR A 94 -4.22 -10.98 2.89
N TRP A 95 -4.79 -11.45 4.01
CA TRP A 95 -4.98 -12.88 4.31
C TRP A 95 -3.71 -13.75 4.34
N LEU A 96 -2.53 -13.17 4.55
CA LEU A 96 -1.35 -13.92 4.96
C LEU A 96 -1.39 -14.12 6.48
N TRP A 97 -2.08 -15.18 6.94
CA TRP A 97 -1.61 -15.84 8.14
C TRP A 97 -0.85 -17.07 7.68
N ILE A 98 0.46 -17.01 7.94
CA ILE A 98 1.33 -18.13 8.24
C ILE A 98 0.47 -19.26 8.80
N ARG A 99 0.28 -20.30 8.00
CA ARG A 99 -0.04 -21.61 8.56
C ARG A 99 1.23 -22.16 9.18
#